data_AF-A0A1A8Z0D2-F1
#
_entry.id   AF-A0A1A8Z0D2-F1
#
_cell.length_a   1.000
_cell.length_b   1.000
_cell.length_c   1.000
_cell.angle_alpha   90.00
_cell.angle_beta   90.00
_cell.angle_gamma   90.00
#
_symmetry.space_group_name_H-M   'P 1'
#
loop_
_entity.id
_entity.type
_entity.pdbx_description
1 polymer ?
#
loop_
_entity_poly.entity_id
_entity_poly.type
_entity_poly.pdbx_seq_one_letter_code
_entity_poly.pdbx_strand_id
1 'polypeptide(L)'
;MHVLDDPDGLSPRARAFLRRVAVREPTPPRLLTDFRTVRDRSGRLVAAPVELIVRREGFADRYGGLRYDLRRSVRVGDERHVVLRRWHFDLLDGIHPERTGWSFGWYGERVSSPVRYLVHTDGRFGVRAGGPFLEVCPSVPHLIEGHALLDELADWVPVRPGAPEPWAATAIGGPELARLVDGLSPVPEASGPADRWWCSEERAVRVFRLWTDARPRPIGVMAWSRDGRR
;
A
#
# COMPACT_ATOMS: atom_id res chain seq x y z
N MET A 1 12.25 -17.82 -0.12
CA MET A 1 13.44 -16.93 -0.16
C MET A 1 12.99 -15.51 0.15
N HIS A 2 13.66 -14.81 1.05
CA HIS A 2 13.24 -13.48 1.52
C HIS A 2 13.47 -12.40 0.45
N VAL A 3 12.64 -11.36 0.41
CA VAL A 3 12.65 -10.33 -0.65
C VAL A 3 13.95 -9.50 -0.70
N LEU A 4 14.68 -9.41 0.42
CA LEU A 4 15.98 -8.74 0.45
C LEU A 4 17.12 -9.60 -0.10
N ASP A 5 16.97 -10.93 -0.06
CA ASP A 5 17.97 -11.88 -0.57
C ASP A 5 17.74 -12.15 -2.07
N ASP A 6 16.47 -12.13 -2.47
CA ASP A 6 16.02 -12.30 -3.84
C ASP A 6 14.89 -11.29 -4.10
N PRO A 7 15.18 -10.14 -4.72
CA PRO A 7 14.17 -9.14 -5.05
C PRO A 7 13.53 -9.37 -6.43
N ASP A 8 13.53 -10.60 -6.95
CA ASP A 8 12.89 -10.89 -8.22
C ASP A 8 11.40 -10.52 -8.22
N GLY A 9 10.94 -10.05 -9.38
CA GLY A 9 9.63 -9.43 -9.57
C GLY A 9 9.55 -7.95 -9.20
N LEU A 10 10.59 -7.35 -8.62
CA LEU A 10 10.69 -5.90 -8.41
C LEU A 10 11.49 -5.22 -9.53
N SER A 11 11.13 -3.98 -9.84
CA SER A 11 11.84 -3.08 -10.75
C SER A 11 13.21 -2.67 -10.18
N PRO A 12 14.13 -2.17 -11.01
CA PRO A 12 15.39 -1.59 -10.54
C PRO A 12 15.18 -0.48 -9.49
N ARG A 13 14.12 0.34 -9.62
CA ARG A 13 13.77 1.39 -8.67
C ARG A 13 13.43 0.82 -7.29
N ALA A 14 12.52 -0.15 -7.24
CA ALA A 14 12.15 -0.80 -5.98
C ALA A 14 13.32 -1.57 -5.35
N ARG A 15 14.15 -2.23 -6.15
CA ARG A 15 15.39 -2.88 -5.68
C ARG A 15 16.34 -1.86 -5.03
N ALA A 16 16.57 -0.73 -5.69
CA ALA A 16 17.45 0.33 -5.18
C ALA A 16 16.88 0.95 -3.88
N PHE A 17 15.58 1.17 -3.82
CA PHE A 17 14.88 1.60 -2.61
C PHE A 17 15.11 0.63 -1.44
N LEU A 18 14.80 -0.65 -1.62
CA LEU A 18 14.98 -1.65 -0.56
C LEU A 18 16.43 -1.76 -0.10
N ARG A 19 17.41 -1.76 -1.01
CA ARG A 19 18.84 -1.81 -0.63
C ARG A 19 19.26 -0.61 0.23
N ARG A 20 18.65 0.56 0.02
CA ARG A 20 19.02 1.79 0.74
C ARG A 20 18.37 1.90 2.12
N VAL A 21 17.09 1.52 2.25
CA VAL A 21 16.31 1.82 3.46
C VAL A 21 15.79 0.59 4.19
N ALA A 22 15.83 -0.59 3.57
CA ALA A 22 15.22 -1.77 4.15
C ALA A 22 16.18 -2.60 4.97
N VAL A 23 15.67 -3.12 6.08
CA VAL A 23 16.37 -4.04 6.96
C VAL A 23 15.49 -5.24 7.26
N ARG A 24 16.13 -6.38 7.54
CA ARG A 24 15.46 -7.56 8.08
C ARG A 24 15.71 -7.61 9.59
N GLU A 25 14.67 -7.33 10.36
CA GLU A 25 14.69 -7.51 11.80
C GLU A 25 14.27 -8.94 12.17
N PRO A 26 14.81 -9.52 13.25
CA PRO A 26 14.31 -10.78 13.78
C PRO A 26 12.82 -10.67 14.11
N THR A 27 12.02 -11.60 13.59
CA THR A 27 10.62 -11.73 13.96
C THR A 27 10.50 -12.52 15.26
N PRO A 28 9.65 -12.11 16.21
CA PRO A 28 9.34 -12.94 17.37
C PRO A 28 8.93 -14.36 16.94
N PRO A 29 9.32 -15.40 17.69
CA PRO A 29 8.87 -16.75 17.41
C PRO A 29 7.33 -16.77 17.43
N ARG A 30 6.73 -17.16 16.31
CA ARG A 30 5.29 -17.28 16.18
C ARG A 30 4.84 -18.58 16.82
N LEU A 31 3.83 -18.54 17.68
CA LEU A 31 3.12 -19.75 18.04
C LEU A 31 2.46 -20.30 16.77
N LEU A 32 2.67 -21.59 16.50
CA LEU A 32 1.94 -22.33 15.48
C LEU A 32 0.45 -22.29 15.85
N THR A 33 -0.23 -21.25 15.37
CA THR A 33 -1.66 -21.08 15.58
C THR A 33 -2.35 -21.91 14.52
N ASP A 34 -3.13 -22.90 14.95
CA ASP A 34 -3.92 -23.68 14.02
C ASP A 34 -5.07 -22.83 13.48
N PHE A 35 -4.85 -22.20 12.34
CA PHE A 35 -5.86 -21.40 11.65
C PHE A 35 -6.84 -22.26 10.84
N ARG A 36 -6.81 -23.59 10.93
CA ARG A 36 -7.80 -24.46 10.24
C ARG A 36 -9.22 -24.07 10.60
N THR A 37 -9.45 -23.61 11.83
CA THR A 37 -10.76 -23.12 12.27
C THR A 37 -10.61 -21.77 12.96
N VAL A 38 -11.39 -20.78 12.52
CA VAL A 38 -11.43 -19.44 13.13
C VAL A 38 -12.85 -19.00 13.41
N ARG A 39 -13.05 -18.03 14.30
CA ARG A 39 -14.38 -17.44 14.53
C ARG A 39 -14.71 -16.41 13.46
N ASP A 40 -15.88 -16.53 12.84
CA ASP A 40 -16.43 -15.50 11.96
C ASP A 40 -16.96 -14.30 12.78
N ARG A 41 -17.52 -13.29 12.08
CA ARG A 41 -18.06 -12.07 12.71
C ARG A 41 -19.25 -12.34 13.65
N SER A 42 -19.93 -13.49 13.51
CA SER A 42 -21.01 -13.95 14.40
C SER A 42 -20.49 -14.78 15.57
N GLY A 43 -19.17 -15.00 15.67
CA GLY A 43 -18.54 -15.82 16.68
C GLY A 43 -18.57 -17.33 16.37
N ARG A 44 -19.14 -17.75 15.24
CA ARG A 44 -19.22 -19.15 14.84
C ARG A 44 -17.87 -19.63 14.31
N LEU A 45 -17.49 -20.85 14.66
CA LEU A 45 -16.31 -21.51 14.14
C LEU A 45 -16.52 -21.90 12.67
N VAL A 46 -15.62 -21.45 11.81
CA VAL A 46 -15.63 -21.69 10.37
C VAL A 46 -14.24 -22.12 9.91
N ALA A 47 -14.20 -23.01 8.92
CA ALA A 47 -12.94 -23.48 8.37
C ALA A 47 -12.28 -22.39 7.51
N ALA A 48 -11.00 -22.10 7.75
CA ALA A 48 -10.23 -21.22 6.87
C ALA A 48 -9.75 -22.00 5.63
N PRO A 49 -9.71 -21.37 4.45
CA PRO A 49 -9.16 -22.01 3.25
C PRO A 49 -7.68 -22.35 3.44
N VAL A 50 -7.29 -23.57 3.07
CA VAL A 50 -5.90 -24.04 3.18
C VAL A 50 -4.98 -23.15 2.34
N GLU A 51 -5.44 -22.71 1.17
CA GLU A 51 -4.70 -21.82 0.27
C GLU A 51 -4.36 -20.48 0.94
N LEU A 52 -5.22 -19.99 1.82
CA LEU A 52 -4.94 -18.76 2.57
C LEU A 52 -3.88 -19.00 3.64
N ILE A 53 -3.93 -20.14 4.34
CA ILE A 53 -2.92 -20.52 5.34
C ILE A 53 -1.55 -20.63 4.67
N VAL A 54 -1.47 -21.33 3.54
CA VAL A 54 -0.23 -21.44 2.74
C VAL A 54 0.27 -20.07 2.30
N ARG A 55 -0.60 -19.19 1.81
CA ARG A 55 -0.20 -17.84 1.39
C ARG A 55 0.27 -16.99 2.56
N ARG A 56 -0.34 -17.12 3.75
CA ARG A 56 0.09 -16.44 4.96
C ARG A 56 1.51 -16.82 5.32
N GLU A 57 1.83 -18.11 5.31
CA GLU A 57 3.19 -18.58 5.59
C GLU A 57 4.18 -18.14 4.51
N GLY A 58 3.80 -18.22 3.22
CA GLY A 58 4.60 -17.67 2.13
C GLY A 58 4.87 -16.16 2.25
N PHE A 59 3.92 -15.39 2.79
CA PHE A 59 4.11 -13.97 3.10
C PHE A 59 5.14 -13.79 4.22
N ALA A 60 5.07 -14.55 5.31
CA ALA A 60 6.09 -14.49 6.37
C ALA A 60 7.47 -14.89 5.87
N ASP A 61 7.57 -15.91 5.03
CA ASP A 61 8.85 -16.34 4.48
C ASP A 61 9.45 -15.29 3.51
N ARG A 62 8.60 -14.63 2.73
CA ARG A 62 9.03 -13.64 1.72
C ARG A 62 9.28 -12.26 2.32
N TYR A 63 8.48 -11.83 3.28
CA TYR A 63 8.47 -10.43 3.78
C TYR A 63 8.60 -10.31 5.31
N GLY A 64 8.50 -11.40 6.07
CA GLY A 64 8.56 -11.37 7.54
C GLY A 64 9.86 -10.75 8.04
N GLY A 65 9.74 -9.80 8.97
CA GLY A 65 10.88 -9.06 9.51
C GLY A 65 11.33 -7.88 8.64
N LEU A 66 10.79 -7.71 7.42
CA LEU A 66 11.09 -6.54 6.60
C LEU A 66 10.60 -5.27 7.30
N ARG A 67 11.50 -4.27 7.35
CA ARG A 67 11.24 -2.90 7.79
C ARG A 67 11.83 -1.92 6.82
N TYR A 68 11.19 -0.77 6.69
CA TYR A 68 11.82 0.43 6.15
C TYR A 68 11.05 1.67 6.58
N ASP A 69 11.72 2.81 6.58
CA ASP A 69 11.10 4.12 6.71
C ASP A 69 10.85 4.71 5.32
N LEU A 70 9.60 5.06 5.05
CA LEU A 70 9.17 5.67 3.80
C LEU A 70 9.16 7.19 3.96
N ARG A 71 9.92 7.91 3.12
CA ARG A 71 9.79 9.37 3.01
C ARG A 71 8.54 9.73 2.23
N ARG A 72 7.82 10.76 2.67
CA ARG A 72 6.73 11.38 1.93
C ARG A 72 6.85 12.90 2.01
N SER A 73 6.76 13.56 0.86
CA SER A 73 6.66 15.02 0.77
C SER A 73 5.20 15.44 0.93
N VAL A 74 4.91 16.29 1.90
CA VAL A 74 3.58 16.82 2.18
C VAL A 74 3.63 18.35 2.25
N ARG A 75 2.53 19.01 1.87
CA ARG A 75 2.39 20.47 2.00
C ARG A 75 1.39 20.80 3.10
N VAL A 76 1.83 21.52 4.13
CA VAL A 76 0.97 22.00 5.23
C VAL A 76 0.94 23.52 5.15
N GLY A 77 -0.19 24.08 4.73
CA GLY A 77 -0.26 25.51 4.38
C GLY A 77 0.65 25.82 3.18
N ASP A 78 1.61 26.71 3.39
CA ASP A 78 2.61 27.08 2.38
C ASP A 78 3.98 26.39 2.56
N GLU A 79 4.14 25.61 3.62
CA GLU A 79 5.38 24.93 3.93
C GLU A 79 5.40 23.49 3.39
N ARG A 80 6.57 23.07 2.92
CA ARG A 80 6.86 21.69 2.54
C ARG A 80 7.52 20.98 3.71
N HIS A 81 6.98 19.82 4.07
CA HIS A 81 7.60 18.93 5.04
C HIS A 81 7.88 17.57 4.41
N VAL A 82 8.99 16.96 4.82
CA VAL A 82 9.25 15.54 4.55
C VAL A 82 8.97 14.77 5.83
N VAL A 83 8.01 13.84 5.77
CA VAL A 83 7.65 12.98 6.90
C VAL A 83 8.13 11.56 6.65
N LEU A 84 8.51 10.87 7.72
CA LEU A 84 8.89 9.46 7.71
C LEU A 84 7.74 8.61 8.23
N ARG A 85 7.40 7.55 7.49
CA ARG A 85 6.40 6.56 7.88
C ARG A 85 7.03 5.18 7.89
N ARG A 86 7.12 4.58 9.07
CA ARG A 86 7.72 3.25 9.23
C ARG A 86 6.75 2.14 8.81
N TRP A 87 7.23 1.16 8.05
CA TRP A 87 6.46 0.00 7.61
C TRP A 87 6.98 -1.30 8.21
N HIS A 88 6.07 -2.16 8.67
CA HIS A 88 6.36 -3.44 9.33
C HIS A 88 5.64 -4.57 8.59
N PHE A 89 6.39 -5.56 8.11
CA PHE A 89 5.88 -6.68 7.32
C PHE A 89 5.74 -7.98 8.12
N ASP A 90 5.37 -7.89 9.40
CA ASP A 90 5.05 -9.10 10.16
C ASP A 90 3.56 -9.37 10.16
N LEU A 91 3.26 -10.66 10.20
CA LEU A 91 1.90 -11.15 10.32
C LEU A 91 1.30 -10.73 11.66
N LEU A 92 0.00 -10.48 11.60
CA LEU A 92 -0.85 -10.47 12.78
C LEU A 92 -1.46 -11.86 12.98
N ASP A 93 -1.89 -12.12 14.20
CA ASP A 93 -2.61 -13.34 14.56
C ASP A 93 -4.10 -13.19 14.23
N GLY A 94 -4.40 -13.23 12.93
CA GLY A 94 -5.76 -13.10 12.46
C GLY A 94 -5.94 -13.52 11.01
N ILE A 95 -6.87 -14.46 10.82
CA ILE A 95 -7.54 -14.73 9.55
C ILE A 95 -9.00 -14.29 9.69
N HIS A 96 -9.53 -13.66 8.64
CA HIS A 96 -10.86 -13.09 8.64
C HIS A 96 -11.66 -13.53 7.42
N PRO A 97 -12.89 -14.05 7.61
CA PRO A 97 -13.82 -14.18 6.51
C PRO A 97 -14.25 -12.79 6.05
N GLU A 98 -14.24 -12.59 4.75
CA GLU A 98 -14.70 -11.37 4.08
C GLU A 98 -15.92 -11.69 3.22
N ARG A 99 -16.64 -10.65 2.75
CA ARG A 99 -17.84 -10.85 1.92
C ARG A 99 -17.58 -11.69 0.67
N THR A 100 -16.39 -11.58 0.10
CA THR A 100 -16.00 -12.22 -1.16
C THR A 100 -14.66 -12.95 -1.03
N GLY A 101 -14.52 -13.77 0.00
CA GLY A 101 -13.33 -14.57 0.23
C GLY A 101 -12.82 -14.44 1.66
N TRP A 102 -11.51 -14.40 1.80
CA TRP A 102 -10.84 -14.41 3.10
C TRP A 102 -9.58 -13.55 3.05
N SER A 103 -9.12 -13.10 4.20
CA SER A 103 -7.87 -12.35 4.31
C SER A 103 -7.12 -12.66 5.60
N PHE A 104 -5.82 -12.40 5.61
CA PHE A 104 -5.02 -12.38 6.84
C PHE A 104 -4.47 -10.98 7.11
N GLY A 105 -4.28 -10.66 8.39
CA GLY A 105 -3.75 -9.39 8.84
C GLY A 105 -2.22 -9.34 8.92
N TRP A 106 -1.67 -8.15 8.76
CA TRP A 106 -0.26 -7.83 9.00
C TRP A 106 -0.13 -6.39 9.52
N TYR A 107 1.02 -6.02 10.08
CA TYR A 107 1.16 -4.72 10.77
C TYR A 107 1.07 -3.51 9.84
N GLY A 108 1.70 -3.53 8.66
CA GLY A 108 1.69 -2.43 7.71
C GLY A 108 2.36 -1.15 8.23
N GLU A 109 1.79 0.01 7.89
CA GLU A 109 2.28 1.31 8.32
C GLU A 109 2.10 1.50 9.84
N ARG A 110 3.17 1.89 10.53
CA ARG A 110 3.18 2.16 11.97
C ARG A 110 2.64 3.55 12.28
N VAL A 111 1.31 3.65 12.30
CA VAL A 111 0.56 4.84 12.68
C VAL A 111 -0.55 4.48 13.67
N SER A 112 -0.92 5.43 14.53
CA SER A 112 -2.12 5.27 15.36
C SER A 112 -3.34 5.42 14.46
N SER A 113 -3.84 4.30 13.94
CA SER A 113 -4.92 4.26 12.96
C SER A 113 -5.84 3.07 13.21
N PRO A 114 -7.17 3.22 13.03
CA PRO A 114 -8.10 2.10 13.07
C PRO A 114 -7.99 1.18 11.84
N VAL A 115 -7.14 1.54 10.87
CA VAL A 115 -6.94 0.80 9.62
C VAL A 115 -6.19 -0.50 9.90
N ARG A 116 -6.73 -1.62 9.41
CA ARG A 116 -6.03 -2.91 9.37
C ARG A 116 -5.52 -3.20 7.98
N TYR A 117 -4.28 -3.64 7.87
CA TYR A 117 -3.67 -4.06 6.62
C TYR A 117 -3.90 -5.55 6.38
N LEU A 118 -4.33 -5.88 5.17
CA LEU A 118 -4.83 -7.20 4.82
C LEU A 118 -4.23 -7.68 3.50
N VAL A 119 -4.00 -9.00 3.41
CA VAL A 119 -3.79 -9.68 2.14
C VAL A 119 -4.98 -10.62 1.91
N HIS A 120 -5.64 -10.45 0.77
CA HIS A 120 -6.81 -11.22 0.39
C HIS A 120 -6.44 -12.58 -0.23
N THR A 121 -7.41 -13.50 -0.31
CA THR A 121 -7.22 -14.87 -0.81
C THR A 121 -6.87 -14.96 -2.30
N ASP A 122 -6.94 -13.85 -3.04
CA ASP A 122 -6.46 -13.73 -4.42
C ASP A 122 -5.11 -13.01 -4.52
N GLY A 123 -4.46 -12.73 -3.38
CA GLY A 123 -3.17 -12.06 -3.31
C GLY A 123 -3.23 -10.52 -3.31
N ARG A 124 -4.43 -9.93 -3.50
CA ARG A 124 -4.58 -8.48 -3.45
C ARG A 124 -4.25 -7.93 -2.08
N PHE A 125 -3.55 -6.80 -2.08
CA PHE A 125 -3.33 -6.02 -0.88
C PHE A 125 -4.48 -5.02 -0.70
N GLY A 126 -4.95 -4.91 0.53
CA GLY A 126 -5.95 -3.93 0.88
C GLY A 126 -5.98 -3.62 2.35
N VAL A 127 -7.01 -2.86 2.71
CA VAL A 127 -7.23 -2.41 4.08
C VAL A 127 -8.66 -2.67 4.54
N ARG A 128 -8.86 -2.67 5.86
CA ARG A 128 -10.17 -2.59 6.48
C ARG A 128 -10.22 -1.41 7.44
N ALA A 129 -11.17 -0.51 7.22
CA ALA A 129 -11.42 0.68 8.04
C ALA A 129 -12.90 0.70 8.48
N GLY A 130 -13.25 -0.11 9.49
CA GLY A 130 -14.64 -0.24 9.98
C GLY A 130 -15.63 -0.97 9.04
N GLY A 131 -15.28 -1.15 7.76
CA GLY A 131 -16.16 -1.73 6.73
C GLY A 131 -15.66 -3.03 6.10
N PRO A 132 -16.02 -3.32 4.83
CA PRO A 132 -15.50 -4.46 4.08
C PRO A 132 -14.02 -4.26 3.68
N PHE A 133 -13.39 -5.30 3.16
CA PHE A 133 -12.09 -5.20 2.48
C PHE A 133 -12.12 -4.13 1.37
N LEU A 134 -11.15 -3.23 1.42
CA LEU A 134 -10.92 -2.19 0.42
C LEU A 134 -9.60 -2.45 -0.27
N GLU A 135 -9.64 -2.87 -1.54
CA GLU A 135 -8.43 -3.04 -2.34
C GLU A 135 -7.66 -1.73 -2.44
N VAL A 136 -6.35 -1.81 -2.24
CA VAL A 136 -5.38 -0.71 -2.40
C VAL A 136 -4.48 -0.97 -3.60
N CYS A 137 -3.86 -2.15 -3.71
CA CYS A 137 -3.07 -2.52 -4.90
C CYS A 137 -3.12 -4.03 -5.19
N PRO A 138 -2.70 -4.46 -6.39
CA PRO A 138 -2.85 -5.85 -6.84
C PRO A 138 -2.04 -6.87 -6.03
N SER A 139 -0.93 -6.45 -5.42
CA SER A 139 -0.06 -7.33 -4.63
C SER A 139 0.93 -6.53 -3.78
N VAL A 140 1.62 -7.21 -2.85
CA VAL A 140 2.68 -6.62 -2.02
C VAL A 140 3.84 -6.04 -2.85
N PRO A 141 4.30 -6.67 -3.96
CA PRO A 141 5.23 -6.03 -4.88
C PRO A 141 4.76 -4.67 -5.39
N HIS A 142 3.50 -4.53 -5.83
CA HIS A 142 2.96 -3.23 -6.27
C HIS A 142 2.95 -2.19 -5.15
N LEU A 143 2.74 -2.61 -3.89
CA LEU A 143 2.85 -1.72 -2.73
C LEU A 143 4.28 -1.20 -2.57
N ILE A 144 5.28 -2.09 -2.67
CA ILE A 144 6.70 -1.73 -2.57
C ILE A 144 7.10 -0.81 -3.73
N GLU A 145 6.62 -1.07 -4.95
CA GLU A 145 6.85 -0.20 -6.12
C GLU A 145 6.29 1.21 -5.90
N GLY A 146 5.04 1.31 -5.41
CA GLY A 146 4.44 2.59 -5.06
C GLY A 146 5.18 3.31 -3.93
N HIS A 147 5.73 2.59 -2.96
CA HIS A 147 6.57 3.15 -1.91
C HIS A 147 7.92 3.65 -2.43
N ALA A 148 8.57 2.89 -3.31
CA ALA A 148 9.82 3.30 -3.94
C ALA A 148 9.61 4.59 -4.75
N LEU A 149 8.49 4.70 -5.46
CA LEU A 149 8.13 5.91 -6.19
C LEU A 149 7.81 7.08 -5.26
N LEU A 150 7.05 6.87 -4.18
CA LEU A 150 6.80 7.90 -3.17
C LEU A 150 8.09 8.42 -2.52
N ASP A 151 9.05 7.54 -2.26
CA ASP A 151 10.33 7.94 -1.67
C ASP A 151 11.19 8.76 -2.65
N GLU A 152 11.18 8.41 -3.94
CA GLU A 152 11.84 9.18 -4.99
C GLU A 152 11.23 10.60 -5.11
N LEU A 153 9.91 10.69 -4.99
CA LEU A 153 9.17 11.96 -5.04
C LEU A 153 9.23 12.75 -3.72
N ALA A 154 9.88 12.23 -2.68
CA ALA A 154 9.99 12.92 -1.40
C ALA A 154 10.75 14.26 -1.50
N ASP A 155 11.64 14.37 -2.49
CA ASP A 155 12.42 15.58 -2.73
C ASP A 155 11.71 16.57 -3.68
N TRP A 156 10.59 16.16 -4.29
CA TRP A 156 9.79 16.97 -5.21
C TRP A 156 8.76 17.83 -4.45
N VAL A 157 8.21 18.83 -5.12
CA VAL A 157 7.20 19.74 -4.57
C VAL A 157 5.80 19.17 -4.83
N PRO A 158 5.00 18.90 -3.78
CA PRO A 158 3.59 18.54 -3.96
C PRO A 158 2.83 19.75 -4.52
N VAL A 159 2.09 19.55 -5.61
CA VAL A 159 1.33 20.59 -6.31
C VAL A 159 -0.16 20.28 -6.30
N ARG A 160 -1.02 21.30 -6.35
CA ARG A 160 -2.49 21.11 -6.44
C ARG A 160 -2.87 20.42 -7.76
N PRO A 161 -3.84 19.49 -7.78
CA PRO A 161 -4.78 19.11 -6.70
C PRO A 161 -4.21 17.98 -5.82
N GLY A 162 -2.97 18.07 -5.36
CA GLY A 162 -2.42 17.15 -4.37
C GLY A 162 -2.96 17.44 -2.98
N ALA A 163 -3.62 16.44 -2.38
CA ALA A 163 -3.90 16.49 -0.96
C ALA A 163 -2.66 16.15 -0.14
N PRO A 164 -2.52 16.75 1.06
CA PRO A 164 -1.40 16.47 1.95
C PRO A 164 -1.35 15.01 2.42
N GLU A 165 -2.50 14.32 2.46
CA GLU A 165 -2.60 12.94 2.95
C GLU A 165 -3.58 12.11 2.09
N PRO A 166 -3.41 10.77 2.00
CA PRO A 166 -4.25 9.91 1.18
C PRO A 166 -5.75 10.01 1.53
N TRP A 167 -6.10 10.25 2.80
CA TRP A 167 -7.49 10.37 3.23
C TRP A 167 -8.10 11.76 3.01
N ALA A 168 -7.29 12.77 2.67
CA ALA A 168 -7.72 14.15 2.48
C ALA A 168 -7.85 14.53 0.98
N ALA A 169 -7.87 13.52 0.10
CA ALA A 169 -7.77 13.72 -1.33
C ALA A 169 -8.90 14.55 -1.93
N THR A 170 -8.55 15.47 -2.83
CA THR A 170 -9.51 16.25 -3.59
C THR A 170 -10.09 15.38 -4.69
N ALA A 171 -11.42 15.23 -4.72
CA ALA A 171 -12.10 14.58 -5.83
C ALA A 171 -11.96 15.45 -7.08
N ILE A 172 -11.39 14.90 -8.15
CA ILE A 172 -11.32 15.56 -9.46
C ILE A 172 -12.19 14.83 -10.49
N GLY A 173 -12.75 15.59 -11.43
CA GLY A 173 -13.54 15.05 -12.54
C GLY A 173 -12.69 14.45 -13.66
N GLY A 174 -13.31 13.65 -14.53
CA GLY A 174 -12.63 12.98 -15.65
C GLY A 174 -11.83 13.90 -16.60
N PRO A 175 -12.39 15.03 -17.08
CA PRO A 175 -11.66 15.95 -17.96
C PRO A 175 -10.50 16.70 -17.30
N GLU A 176 -10.57 16.93 -15.98
CA GLU A 176 -9.44 17.49 -15.24
C GLU A 176 -8.34 16.45 -15.04
N LEU A 177 -8.71 15.21 -14.73
CA LEU A 177 -7.77 14.11 -14.63
C LEU A 177 -7.03 13.87 -15.96
N ALA A 178 -7.76 13.85 -17.09
CA ALA A 178 -7.15 13.65 -18.40
C ALA A 178 -6.08 14.70 -18.70
N ARG A 179 -6.34 15.98 -18.39
CA ARG A 179 -5.36 17.06 -18.53
C ARG A 179 -4.18 16.92 -17.58
N LEU A 180 -4.41 16.40 -16.37
CA LEU A 180 -3.36 16.26 -15.36
C LEU A 180 -2.34 15.17 -15.72
N VAL A 181 -2.79 14.10 -16.38
CA VAL A 181 -1.93 12.98 -16.80
C VAL A 181 -1.47 13.08 -18.26
N ASP A 182 -1.90 14.12 -18.98
CA ASP A 182 -1.50 14.33 -20.36
C ASP A 182 0.02 14.49 -20.48
N GLY A 183 0.62 13.81 -21.45
CA GLY A 183 2.08 13.75 -21.63
C GLY A 183 2.84 12.94 -20.56
N LEU A 184 2.18 12.32 -19.57
CA LEU A 184 2.84 11.45 -18.58
C LEU A 184 2.78 9.98 -18.98
N SER A 185 3.86 9.24 -18.70
CA SER A 185 3.91 7.80 -18.95
C SER A 185 3.36 7.02 -17.76
N PRO A 186 2.49 6.01 -17.96
CA PRO A 186 2.02 5.17 -16.87
C PRO A 186 3.17 4.38 -16.23
N VAL A 187 3.09 4.13 -14.93
CA VAL A 187 4.05 3.30 -14.17
C VAL A 187 3.36 1.98 -13.81
N PRO A 188 3.38 0.97 -14.69
CA PRO A 188 2.55 -0.23 -14.55
C PRO A 188 2.86 -1.03 -13.29
N GLU A 189 4.13 -1.15 -12.90
CA GLU A 189 4.58 -1.92 -11.74
C GLU A 189 4.11 -1.33 -10.40
N ALA A 190 3.84 -0.03 -10.35
CA ALA A 190 3.26 0.64 -9.18
C ALA A 190 1.73 0.78 -9.27
N SER A 191 1.12 0.41 -10.41
CA SER A 191 -0.27 0.69 -10.73
C SER A 191 -1.17 -0.55 -10.65
N GLY A 192 -2.45 -0.31 -10.42
CA GLY A 192 -3.51 -1.32 -10.39
C GLY A 192 -4.90 -0.69 -10.40
N PRO A 193 -5.96 -1.49 -10.21
CA PRO A 193 -7.34 -1.01 -10.32
C PRO A 193 -7.74 0.06 -9.31
N ALA A 194 -7.07 0.12 -8.14
CA ALA A 194 -7.40 1.03 -7.04
C ALA A 194 -6.34 2.11 -6.78
N ASP A 195 -5.18 2.06 -7.43
CA ASP A 195 -4.07 3.00 -7.29
C ASP A 195 -3.28 3.04 -8.60
N ARG A 196 -3.18 4.20 -9.24
CA ARG A 196 -2.59 4.35 -10.58
C ARG A 196 -1.58 5.49 -10.58
N TRP A 197 -0.48 5.27 -11.28
CA TRP A 197 0.66 6.16 -11.31
C TRP A 197 1.02 6.55 -12.74
N TRP A 198 1.38 7.82 -12.91
CA TRP A 198 1.97 8.36 -14.12
C TRP A 198 3.15 9.26 -13.75
N CYS A 199 4.23 9.17 -14.52
CA CYS A 199 5.44 9.96 -14.30
C CYS A 199 6.05 10.45 -15.63
N SER A 200 6.81 11.53 -15.50
CA SER A 200 7.78 12.06 -16.45
C SER A 200 9.03 12.48 -15.66
N GLU A 201 10.00 13.10 -16.31
CA GLU A 201 11.19 13.62 -15.63
C GLU A 201 10.86 14.76 -14.65
N GLU A 202 9.82 15.56 -14.96
CA GLU A 202 9.50 16.79 -14.22
C GLU A 202 8.23 16.68 -13.36
N ARG A 203 7.32 15.75 -13.69
CA ARG A 203 6.00 15.63 -13.07
C ARG A 203 5.60 14.21 -12.77
N ALA A 204 4.90 14.00 -11.65
CA ALA A 204 4.32 12.73 -11.26
C ALA A 204 2.89 12.91 -10.74
N VAL A 205 2.03 11.94 -11.01
CA VAL A 205 0.62 11.93 -10.61
C VAL A 205 0.23 10.55 -10.12
N ARG A 206 -0.40 10.51 -8.95
CA ARG A 206 -1.04 9.32 -8.37
C ARG A 206 -2.54 9.53 -8.29
N VAL A 207 -3.31 8.56 -8.75
CA VAL A 207 -4.77 8.54 -8.67
C VAL A 207 -5.20 7.26 -7.98
N PHE A 208 -5.87 7.37 -6.85
CA PHE A 208 -6.20 6.23 -6.01
C PHE A 208 -7.63 6.31 -5.48
N ARG A 209 -8.17 5.20 -5.00
CA ARG A 209 -9.49 5.17 -4.36
C ARG A 209 -9.34 5.42 -2.86
N LEU A 210 -10.13 6.36 -2.34
CA LEU A 210 -10.16 6.64 -0.90
C LEU A 210 -10.54 5.39 -0.09
N TRP A 211 -10.04 5.32 1.14
CA TRP A 211 -10.31 4.23 2.07
C TRP A 211 -11.64 4.46 2.80
N THR A 212 -12.73 4.52 2.02
CA THR A 212 -14.11 4.64 2.52
C THR A 212 -14.98 3.52 1.98
N ASP A 213 -16.09 3.25 2.66
CA ASP A 213 -17.09 2.26 2.24
C ASP A 213 -18.14 2.81 1.26
N ALA A 214 -18.03 4.10 0.89
CA ALA A 214 -18.91 4.75 -0.07
C ALA A 214 -18.91 4.03 -1.43
N ARG A 215 -20.06 4.04 -2.10
CA ARG A 215 -20.24 3.40 -3.41
C ARG A 215 -20.86 4.39 -4.41
N PRO A 216 -20.12 4.80 -5.47
CA PRO A 216 -18.73 4.46 -5.76
C PRO A 216 -17.74 5.05 -4.74
N ARG A 217 -16.56 4.43 -4.59
CA ARG A 217 -15.49 4.98 -3.74
C ARG A 217 -14.97 6.29 -4.38
N PRO A 218 -14.87 7.39 -3.62
CA PRO A 218 -14.29 8.63 -4.14
C PRO A 218 -12.85 8.42 -4.61
N ILE A 219 -12.47 9.18 -5.63
CA ILE A 219 -11.12 9.17 -6.19
C ILE A 219 -10.32 10.29 -5.54
N GLY A 220 -9.12 9.95 -5.10
CA GLY A 220 -8.11 10.87 -4.64
C GLY A 220 -7.00 11.06 -5.65
N VAL A 221 -6.41 12.26 -5.65
CA VAL A 221 -5.28 12.61 -6.51
C VAL A 221 -4.16 13.24 -5.70
N MET A 222 -2.94 12.85 -6.03
CA MET A 222 -1.70 13.48 -5.60
C MET A 222 -0.85 13.81 -6.83
N ALA A 223 -0.21 14.97 -6.82
CA ALA A 223 0.64 15.40 -7.90
C ALA A 223 1.90 16.05 -7.34
N TRP A 224 3.02 15.85 -8.04
CA TRP A 224 4.33 16.39 -7.71
C TRP A 224 4.96 17.02 -8.95
N SER A 225 5.74 18.08 -8.72
CA SER A 225 6.61 18.70 -9.71
C SER A 225 7.99 18.96 -9.12
N ARG A 226 9.05 18.83 -9.91
CA ARG A 226 10.42 19.18 -9.50
C ARG A 226 10.58 20.67 -9.20
N ASP A 227 9.98 21.53 -10.02
CA ASP A 227 10.09 22.99 -9.93
C ASP A 227 8.89 23.66 -9.23
N GLY A 228 7.91 22.86 -8.80
CA GLY A 228 6.69 23.33 -8.16
C GLY A 228 5.64 23.91 -9.11
N ARG A 229 5.86 23.84 -10.44
CA ARG A 229 4.85 24.24 -11.43
C ARG A 229 3.78 23.16 -11.61
N ARG A 230 2.57 23.61 -11.94
CA ARG A 230 1.40 22.74 -12.15
C ARG A 230 1.38 22.13 -13.53
#